data_AF-A0A800KAK7-F1
#
_entry.id   AF-A0A800KAK7-F1
#
_cell.length_a   1.000
_cell.length_b   1.000
_cell.length_c   1.000
_cell.angle_alpha   90.00
_cell.angle_beta   90.00
_cell.angle_gamma   90.00
#
_symmetry.space_group_name_H-M   'P 1'
#
loop_
_entity.id
_entity.type
_entity.pdbx_description
1 polymer ?
#
loop_
_entity_poly.entity_id
_entity_poly.type
_entity_poly.pdbx_seq_one_letter_code
_entity_poly.pdbx_strand_id
1 'polypeptide(L)'
;MKQRMKISDKNTQIGIDIGTSKICCAITEINSDEESNKILGVASVPSQGIKKGSIVHRDRVMDAIEAAVREAELMAGIKVNRAMLSISGDHIRGINTQGAIAIQKGT
;
A
#
# COMPACT_ATOMS: atom_id res chain seq x y z
N MET A 1 1.40 22.92 -27.25
CA MET A 1 2.34 21.85 -26.84
C MET A 1 2.21 21.67 -25.34
N LYS A 2 1.61 20.58 -24.84
CA LYS A 2 1.48 20.34 -23.39
C LYS A 2 2.87 19.94 -22.86
N GLN A 3 3.44 20.75 -21.95
CA GLN A 3 4.66 20.40 -21.24
C GLN A 3 4.44 19.08 -20.50
N ARG A 4 5.31 18.11 -20.73
CA ARG A 4 5.29 16.80 -20.09
C ARG A 4 5.69 17.00 -18.64
N MET A 5 4.69 17.01 -17.75
CA MET A 5 4.89 17.25 -16.32
C MET A 5 5.80 16.16 -15.77
N LYS A 6 6.86 16.55 -15.05
CA LYS A 6 7.75 15.58 -14.39
C LYS A 6 6.91 14.83 -13.35
N ILE A 7 6.84 13.51 -13.46
CA ILE A 7 6.22 12.64 -12.45
C ILE A 7 6.91 12.96 -11.12
N SER A 8 6.14 13.50 -10.20
CA SER A 8 6.59 13.89 -8.86
C SER A 8 6.01 12.92 -7.85
N ASP A 9 6.80 12.53 -6.84
CA ASP A 9 6.34 11.73 -5.70
C ASP A 9 5.06 12.27 -5.05
N LYS A 10 4.73 13.56 -5.26
CA LYS A 10 3.51 14.19 -4.74
C LYS A 10 2.22 13.68 -5.41
N ASN A 11 2.28 13.19 -6.65
CA ASN A 11 1.09 12.76 -7.40
C ASN A 11 1.03 11.24 -7.61
N THR A 12 1.96 10.48 -7.04
CA THR A 12 1.94 9.03 -7.13
C THR A 12 1.26 8.39 -5.92
N GLN A 13 0.37 7.43 -6.16
CA GLN A 13 -0.16 6.52 -5.15
C GLN A 13 0.38 5.12 -5.39
N ILE A 14 0.75 4.46 -4.31
CA ILE A 14 1.32 3.12 -4.36
C ILE A 14 0.49 2.22 -3.46
N GLY A 15 -0.05 1.15 -4.02
CA GLY A 15 -0.84 0.14 -3.32
C GLY A 15 -0.12 -1.19 -3.33
N ILE A 16 -0.01 -1.82 -2.17
CA ILE A 16 0.51 -3.17 -1.98
C ILE A 16 -0.61 -4.05 -1.44
N ASP A 17 -0.90 -5.15 -2.11
CA ASP A 17 -1.85 -6.15 -1.64
C ASP A 17 -1.09 -7.40 -1.16
N ILE A 18 -1.18 -7.71 0.13
CA ILE A 18 -0.45 -8.83 0.74
C ILE A 18 -1.41 -10.01 0.93
N GLY A 19 -1.46 -10.88 -0.09
CA GLY A 19 -2.29 -12.08 -0.09
C GLY A 19 -1.54 -13.34 0.36
N THR A 20 -2.31 -14.37 0.72
CA THR A 20 -1.76 -15.72 0.99
C THR A 20 -1.21 -16.38 -0.27
N SER A 21 -1.79 -16.10 -1.44
CA SER A 21 -1.35 -16.69 -2.72
C SER A 21 -0.31 -15.83 -3.44
N LYS A 22 -0.45 -14.51 -3.37
CA LYS A 22 0.38 -13.56 -4.11
C LYS A 22 0.49 -12.22 -3.37
N ILE A 23 1.58 -11.51 -3.62
CA ILE A 23 1.75 -10.12 -3.23
C ILE A 23 1.74 -9.28 -4.51
N CYS A 24 0.90 -8.26 -4.57
CA CYS A 24 0.79 -7.37 -5.72
C CYS A 24 1.24 -5.96 -5.33
N CYS A 25 1.89 -5.25 -6.25
CA CYS A 25 2.20 -3.83 -6.09
C CYS A 25 1.71 -3.08 -7.34
N ALA A 26 1.05 -1.95 -7.14
CA ALA A 26 0.62 -1.06 -8.21
C ALA A 26 1.02 0.38 -7.91
N ILE A 27 1.59 1.05 -8.91
CA ILE A 27 2.00 2.45 -8.86
C ILE A 27 1.12 3.21 -9.85
N THR A 28 0.40 4.21 -9.35
CA THR A 28 -0.50 5.04 -10.14
C THR A 28 -0.12 6.51 -10.03
N GLU A 29 -0.24 7.21 -11.15
CA GLU A 29 -0.24 8.67 -11.18
C GLU A 29 -1.68 9.15 -11.05
N ILE A 30 -1.94 9.97 -10.04
CA ILE A 30 -3.23 10.62 -9.83
C ILE A 30 -3.15 12.04 -10.36
N ASN A 31 -4.06 12.35 -11.28
CA ASN A 31 -4.25 13.70 -11.79
C ASN A 31 -5.68 14.15 -11.48
N SER A 32 -5.80 15.17 -10.62
CA SER A 32 -7.08 15.73 -10.18
C SER A 32 -7.90 16.33 -11.33
N ASP A 33 -7.25 16.69 -12.44
CA ASP A 33 -7.88 17.31 -13.61
C ASP A 33 -8.32 16.28 -14.66
N GLU A 34 -8.02 14.98 -14.46
CA GLU A 34 -8.38 13.90 -15.37
C GLU A 34 -9.42 12.97 -14.74
N GLU A 35 -10.32 12.43 -15.57
CA GLU A 35 -11.37 11.50 -15.14
C GLU A 35 -10.80 10.11 -14.78
N SER A 36 -9.60 9.79 -15.27
CA SER A 36 -8.96 8.50 -15.06
C SER A 36 -7.54 8.65 -14.52
N ASN A 37 -7.17 7.79 -13.57
CA ASN A 37 -5.79 7.66 -13.10
C ASN A 37 -4.98 6.78 -14.04
N LYS A 38 -3.68 7.04 -14.13
CA LYS A 38 -2.77 6.29 -14.99
C LYS A 38 -1.97 5.28 -14.18
N ILE A 39 -1.97 4.01 -14.61
CA ILE A 39 -1.07 2.99 -14.06
C ILE A 39 0.32 3.20 -14.67
N LEU A 40 1.32 3.38 -13.82
CA LEU A 40 2.73 3.53 -14.22
C LEU A 40 3.49 2.21 -14.13
N GLY A 41 3.17 1.38 -13.13
CA GLY A 41 3.84 0.09 -12.93
C GLY A 41 2.99 -0.86 -12.10
N VAL A 42 3.08 -2.15 -12.43
CA VAL A 42 2.43 -3.24 -11.69
C VAL A 42 3.37 -4.42 -11.55
N ALA A 43 3.22 -5.15 -10.45
CA ALA A 43 3.92 -6.40 -10.22
C ALA A 43 3.02 -7.37 -9.46
N SER A 44 3.25 -8.66 -9.67
CA SER A 44 2.60 -9.73 -8.92
C SER A 44 3.57 -10.88 -8.71
N VAL A 45 3.88 -11.14 -7.45
CA VAL A 45 4.87 -12.14 -7.04
C VAL A 45 4.18 -13.22 -6.20
N PRO A 46 4.51 -14.51 -6.38
CA PRO A 46 4.00 -15.57 -5.51
C PRO A 46 4.31 -15.29 -4.04
N SER A 47 3.30 -15.40 -3.17
CA SER A 47 3.49 -15.17 -1.74
C SER A 47 4.19 -16.36 -1.11
N GLN A 48 5.14 -16.09 -0.22
CA GLN A 48 5.82 -17.10 0.57
C GLN A 48 5.85 -16.67 2.03
N GLY A 49 5.59 -17.61 2.93
CA GLY A 49 5.61 -17.31 4.37
C GLY A 49 4.32 -16.71 4.93
N ILE A 50 3.22 -16.71 4.16
CA ILE A 50 1.87 -16.40 4.64
C ILE A 50 0.99 -17.65 4.54
N LYS A 51 0.24 -17.96 5.59
CA LYS A 51 -0.73 -19.05 5.61
C LYS A 51 -2.00 -18.60 6.32
N LYS A 52 -3.15 -18.67 5.64
CA LYS A 52 -4.45 -18.24 6.17
C LYS A 52 -4.40 -16.83 6.80
N GLY A 53 -3.77 -15.89 6.11
CA GLY A 53 -3.61 -14.50 6.59
C GLY A 53 -2.66 -14.32 7.78
N SER A 54 -1.92 -15.35 8.19
CA SER A 54 -0.90 -15.26 9.25
C SER A 54 0.50 -15.41 8.68
N ILE A 55 1.44 -14.59 9.14
CA ILE A 55 2.86 -14.69 8.78
C ILE A 55 3.46 -15.89 9.52
N VAL A 56 3.92 -16.88 8.77
CA VAL A 56 4.60 -18.08 9.27
C VAL A 56 6.11 -18.06 9.01
N HIS A 57 6.58 -17.29 8.02
CA HIS A 57 8.01 -17.07 7.76
C HIS A 57 8.26 -15.60 7.38
N ARG A 58 8.74 -14.80 8.34
CA ARG A 58 8.93 -13.35 8.18
C ARG A 58 9.86 -12.99 7.01
N ASP A 59 11.02 -13.61 6.92
CA ASP A 59 12.03 -13.24 5.91
C ASP A 59 11.52 -13.51 4.49
N ARG A 60 10.80 -14.62 4.27
CA ARG A 60 10.19 -14.92 2.96
C ARG A 60 9.11 -13.92 2.56
N VAL A 61 8.38 -13.38 3.54
CA VAL A 61 7.41 -12.30 3.28
C VAL A 61 8.13 -11.02 2.88
N MET A 62 9.24 -10.69 3.55
CA MET A 62 10.06 -9.53 3.20
C MET A 62 10.61 -9.64 1.78
N ASP A 63 11.21 -10.78 1.42
CA ASP A 63 11.75 -11.02 0.07
C ASP A 63 10.66 -10.86 -1.01
N ALA A 64 9.46 -11.39 -0.77
CA ALA A 64 8.35 -11.31 -1.72
C ALA A 64 7.80 -9.88 -1.87
N ILE A 65 7.75 -9.10 -0.77
CA ILE A 65 7.36 -7.69 -0.80
C ILE A 65 8.41 -6.87 -1.57
N GLU A 66 9.70 -7.05 -1.27
CA GLU A 66 10.78 -6.35 -1.96
C GLU A 66 10.78 -6.64 -3.46
N ALA A 67 10.58 -7.91 -3.85
CA ALA A 67 10.47 -8.29 -5.25
C ALA A 67 9.29 -7.58 -5.96
N ALA A 68 8.10 -7.59 -5.35
CA ALA A 68 6.92 -6.94 -5.93
C ALA A 68 7.11 -5.42 -6.07
N VAL A 69 7.66 -4.76 -5.05
CA VAL A 69 7.94 -3.31 -5.11
C VAL A 69 8.99 -3.02 -6.18
N ARG A 70 10.07 -3.79 -6.23
CA ARG A 70 11.17 -3.59 -7.19
C ARG A 70 10.73 -3.74 -8.64
N GLU A 71 9.91 -4.74 -8.94
CA GLU A 71 9.37 -4.93 -10.30
C GLU A 71 8.43 -3.79 -10.71
N ALA A 72 7.57 -3.34 -9.79
CA ALA A 72 6.68 -2.21 -10.05
C ALA A 72 7.46 -0.89 -10.24
N GLU A 73 8.50 -0.65 -9.42
CA GLU A 73 9.43 0.48 -9.57
C GLU A 73 10.15 0.46 -10.92
N LEU A 74 10.66 -0.70 -11.33
CA LEU A 74 11.34 -0.87 -12.61
C LEU A 74 10.40 -0.53 -13.77
N MET A 75 9.16 -1.03 -13.72
CA MET A 75 8.14 -0.76 -14.74
C MET A 75 7.75 0.73 -14.79
N ALA A 76 7.62 1.38 -13.62
CA ALA A 76 7.25 2.79 -13.52
C ALA A 76 8.42 3.76 -13.77
N GLY A 77 9.66 3.31 -13.66
CA GLY A 77 10.85 4.14 -13.78
C GLY A 77 11.02 5.15 -12.64
N ILE A 78 10.45 4.87 -11.46
CA ILE A 78 10.51 5.74 -10.28
C ILE A 78 10.91 4.95 -9.02
N LYS A 79 11.25 5.67 -7.95
CA LYS A 79 11.45 5.11 -6.62
C LYS A 79 10.26 5.39 -5.71
N VAL A 80 9.87 4.38 -4.94
CA VAL A 80 8.72 4.44 -4.03
C VAL A 80 9.21 4.72 -2.62
N ASN A 81 8.72 5.83 -2.04
CA ASN A 81 9.09 6.25 -0.69
C ASN A 81 7.97 6.03 0.35
N ARG A 82 6.74 5.81 -0.13
CA ARG A 82 5.54 5.55 0.68
C ARG A 82 4.64 4.56 -0.05
N ALA A 83 3.92 3.73 0.70
CA ALA A 83 2.91 2.84 0.14
C ALA A 83 1.74 2.67 1.11
N MET A 84 0.57 2.43 0.54
CA MET A 84 -0.59 1.92 1.25
C MET A 84 -0.58 0.41 1.10
N LEU A 85 -0.83 -0.32 2.18
CA LEU A 85 -0.94 -1.77 2.12
C LEU A 85 -2.28 -2.25 2.63
N SER A 86 -2.77 -3.36 2.10
CA SER A 86 -3.89 -4.11 2.67
C SER A 86 -3.38 -5.07 3.75
N ILE A 87 -4.14 -5.19 4.84
CA ILE A 87 -3.96 -6.24 5.85
C ILE A 87 -5.24 -7.05 5.88
N SER A 88 -5.10 -8.38 5.93
CA SER A 88 -6.22 -9.32 5.93
C SER A 88 -5.96 -10.44 6.93
N GLY A 89 -7.01 -10.95 7.59
CA GLY A 89 -6.94 -12.14 8.43
C GLY A 89 -7.81 -12.09 9.68
N ASP A 90 -8.10 -13.26 10.25
CA ASP A 90 -9.03 -13.45 11.38
C ASP A 90 -8.56 -12.82 12.72
N HIS A 91 -7.33 -12.30 12.75
CA HIS A 91 -6.73 -11.67 13.91
C HIS A 91 -7.04 -10.16 14.01
N ILE A 92 -7.62 -9.55 12.97
CA ILE A 92 -8.00 -8.13 12.96
C ILE A 92 -9.22 -7.92 13.87
N ARG A 93 -9.10 -7.06 14.89
CA ARG A 93 -10.16 -6.76 15.86
C ARG A 93 -10.23 -5.27 16.18
N GLY A 94 -11.45 -4.74 16.28
CA GLY A 94 -11.71 -3.41 16.81
C GLY A 94 -12.21 -3.50 18.26
N ILE A 95 -11.79 -2.57 19.11
CA ILE A 95 -12.25 -2.48 20.50
C ILE A 95 -12.91 -1.11 20.68
N ASN A 96 -14.19 -1.11 21.04
CA ASN A 96 -14.91 0.13 21.36
C ASN A 96 -14.73 0.44 22.84
N THR A 97 -14.27 1.66 23.16
CA THR A 97 -14.07 2.11 24.54
C THR A 97 -14.92 3.35 24.82
N GLN A 98 -15.63 3.37 25.96
CA GLN A 98 -16.32 4.57 26.44
C GLN A 98 -15.40 5.34 27.40
N GLY A 99 -15.25 6.63 27.17
CA GLY A 99 -14.53 7.55 28.05
C GLY A 99 -15.50 8.55 28.68
N ALA A 100 -15.27 8.89 29.94
CA ALA A 100 -15.98 9.96 30.64
C ALA A 100 -14.96 10.98 31.18
N ILE A 101 -15.24 12.26 31.01
CA ILE A 101 -14.48 13.36 31.61
C ILE A 101 -15.43 14.20 32.46
N ALA A 102 -15.01 14.48 33.70
CA ALA A 102 -15.75 15.39 34.56
C ALA A 102 -15.51 16.83 34.08
N ILE A 103 -16.58 17.55 33.77
CA ILE A 103 -16.53 18.96 33.38
C ILE A 103 -16.89 19.78 34.62
N GLN A 104 -15.94 20.59 35.11
CA GLN A 104 -16.20 21.48 36.22
C GLN A 104 -16.89 22.75 35.68
N LYS A 105 -18.11 23.04 36.13
CA LYS A 105 -18.75 24.34 35.83
C LYS A 105 -17.98 25.43 36.55
N GLY A 106 -17.38 26.35 35.79
CA GLY A 106 -16.79 27.56 36.34
C GLY A 106 -17.86 28.42 37.00
N THR A 107 -17.71 28.64 38.31
CA THR A 107 -18.34 29.73 39.06
C THR A 107 -17.85 31.08 38.59
#